data_AF-A0A7W0NW73-F1
#
_entry.id   AF-A0A7W0NW73-F1
#
_cell.length_a   1.000
_cell.length_b   1.000
_cell.length_c   1.000
_cell.angle_alpha   90.00
_cell.angle_beta   90.00
_cell.angle_gamma   90.00
#
_symmetry.space_group_name_H-M   'P 1'
#
loop_
_entity.id
_entity.type
_entity.pdbx_description
1 polymer ?
#
loop_
_entity_poly.entity_id
_entity_poly.type
_entity_poly.pdbx_seq_one_letter_code
_entity_poly.pdbx_strand_id
1 'polypeptide(L)' 'MERKPKVIIVGGGFGGLWAAKALANKPVEVTLIDRKNHHVFQPLLYQVATAVLSPG' A
#
# COMPACT_ATOMS: atom_id res chain seq x y z
N MET A 1 -26.73 13.83 -6.31
CA MET A 1 -25.27 13.67 -6.13
C MET A 1 -24.81 12.54 -7.02
N GLU A 2 -23.87 12.80 -7.91
CA GLU A 2 -23.29 11.76 -8.78
C GLU A 2 -22.47 10.79 -7.92
N ARG A 3 -22.71 9.49 -8.06
CA ARG A 3 -22.09 8.47 -7.21
C ARG A 3 -20.68 8.21 -7.72
N LYS A 4 -19.66 8.57 -6.92
CA LYS A 4 -18.26 8.31 -7.28
C LYS A 4 -18.04 6.81 -7.50
N PRO A 5 -17.29 6.39 -8.54
CA PRO A 5 -16.90 4.99 -8.71
C PRO A 5 -16.12 4.50 -7.49
N LYS A 6 -16.44 3.29 -7.01
CA LYS A 6 -15.72 2.65 -5.92
C LYS A 6 -14.61 1.77 -6.48
N VAL A 7 -13.41 1.93 -5.94
CA VAL A 7 -12.22 1.15 -6.32
C VAL A 7 -11.72 0.40 -5.09
N ILE A 8 -11.64 -0.92 -5.18
CA ILE A 8 -11.07 -1.76 -4.14
C ILE A 8 -9.70 -2.24 -4.61
N ILE A 9 -8.67 -1.95 -3.80
CA ILE A 9 -7.31 -2.41 -4.02
C ILE A 9 -7.03 -3.50 -2.99
N VAL A 10 -6.65 -4.69 -3.44
CA VAL A 10 -6.30 -5.82 -2.57
C VAL A 10 -4.79 -6.00 -2.55
N GLY A 11 -4.20 -5.81 -1.37
CA GLY A 11 -2.76 -5.87 -1.12
C GLY A 11 -2.09 -4.49 -1.03
N GLY A 12 -1.53 -4.15 0.13
CA GLY A 12 -0.73 -2.97 0.48
C GLY A 12 0.78 -3.16 0.28
N GLY A 13 1.16 -3.99 -0.69
CA GLY A 13 2.53 -4.04 -1.20
C GLY A 13 2.88 -2.80 -2.02
N PHE A 14 3.97 -2.85 -2.78
CA PHE A 14 4.38 -1.75 -3.65
C PHE A 14 3.26 -1.33 -4.60
N GLY A 15 2.75 -2.28 -5.39
CA GLY A 15 1.74 -1.99 -6.41
C GLY A 15 0.47 -1.36 -5.83
N GLY A 16 -0.09 -1.92 -4.77
CA GLY A 16 -1.34 -1.40 -4.21
C GLY A 16 -1.21 -0.04 -3.56
N LEU A 17 -0.11 0.26 -2.87
CA LEU A 17 0.13 1.59 -2.32
C LEU A 17 0.39 2.63 -3.41
N TRP A 18 1.15 2.28 -4.45
CA TRP A 18 1.37 3.18 -5.58
C TRP A 18 0.06 3.43 -6.36
N ALA A 19 -0.76 2.39 -6.56
CA ALA A 19 -2.09 2.53 -7.15
C ALA A 19 -3.00 3.44 -6.30
N ALA A 20 -3.04 3.23 -4.98
CA ALA A 20 -3.81 4.07 -4.07
C ALA A 20 -3.36 5.54 -4.14
N LYS A 21 -2.04 5.78 -4.14
CA LYS A 21 -1.47 7.14 -4.30
C LYS A 21 -1.83 7.76 -5.65
N ALA A 22 -1.76 7.00 -6.74
CA ALA A 22 -2.11 7.50 -8.08
C ALA A 22 -3.61 7.85 -8.20
N LEU A 23 -4.47 7.17 -7.44
CA LEU A 23 -5.91 7.39 -7.41
C LEU A 23 -6.37 8.44 -6.38
N ALA A 24 -5.49 8.87 -5.47
CA ALA A 24 -5.85 9.76 -4.36
C ALA A 24 -6.49 11.10 -4.80
N ASN A 25 -6.14 11.60 -5.98
CA ASN A 25 -6.65 12.85 -6.54
C ASN A 25 -7.66 12.65 -7.70
N LYS A 26 -8.21 11.44 -7.84
CA LYS A 26 -9.20 11.11 -8.87
C LYS A 26 -10.61 11.15 -8.27
N PRO A 27 -11.66 11.36 -9.10
CA PRO A 27 -13.05 11.42 -8.62
C PRO A 27 -13.61 10.02 -8.28
N VAL A 28 -12.89 9.25 -7.47
CA VAL A 28 -13.23 7.87 -7.06
C VAL A 28 -13.14 7.72 -5.55
N GLU A 29 -13.81 6.71 -5.01
CA GLU A 29 -13.72 6.31 -3.60
C GLU A 29 -12.81 5.06 -3.52
N VAL A 30 -11.63 5.21 -2.91
CA VAL A 30 -10.64 4.13 -2.84
C VAL A 30 -10.71 3.44 -1.48
N THR A 31 -10.79 2.10 -1.49
CA THR A 31 -10.60 1.26 -0.31
C THR A 31 -9.40 0.34 -0.55
N LEU A 32 -8.36 0.43 0.28
CA LEU A 32 -7.22 -0.49 0.27
C LEU A 32 -7.39 -1.52 1.39
N ILE A 33 -7.31 -2.80 1.05
CA ILE A 33 -7.41 -3.90 2.01
C ILE A 33 -6.13 -4.73 1.93
N ASP A 34 -5.45 -4.91 3.06
CA ASP A 34 -4.34 -5.85 3.21
C ASP A 34 -4.52 -6.62 4.52
N ARG A 35 -3.91 -7.80 4.59
CA ARG A 35 -3.81 -8.60 5.81
C ARG A 35 -2.97 -7.92 6.91
N LYS A 36 -2.08 -7.00 6.54
CA LYS A 36 -1.18 -6.24 7.40
C LYS A 36 -1.47 -4.75 7.30
N ASN A 37 -1.29 -4.04 8.42
CA ASN A 37 -1.47 -2.60 8.51
C ASN A 37 -0.21 -1.79 8.15
N HIS A 38 0.83 -2.43 7.64
CA HIS A 38 2.11 -1.82 7.30
C HIS A 38 2.60 -2.32 5.95
N HIS A 39 3.35 -1.46 5.27
CA HIS A 39 4.07 -1.80 4.06
C HIS A 39 5.42 -2.40 4.41
N VAL A 40 5.75 -3.56 3.84
CA VAL A 40 7.10 -4.12 3.95
C VAL A 40 7.92 -3.66 2.76
N PHE A 41 8.96 -2.88 3.01
CA PHE A 41 9.96 -2.54 2.00
C PHE A 41 10.92 -3.72 1.81
N GLN A 42 10.44 -4.70 1.02
CA GLN A 42 11.13 -5.97 0.77
C GLN A 42 12.62 -5.86 0.39
N PRO A 43 13.07 -4.84 -0.38
CA PRO A 43 14.47 -4.73 -0.76
C PRO A 43 15.47 -4.65 0.40
N LEU A 44 15.09 -4.16 1.59
CA LEU A 44 15.99 -4.04 2.75
C LEU A 44 15.79 -5.15 3.79
N LEU A 45 14.96 -6.16 3.51
CA LEU A 45 14.73 -7.27 4.43
C LEU A 45 16.01 -8.04 4.75
N TYR A 46 16.96 -8.12 3.80
CA TYR A 46 18.24 -8.78 4.05
C TYR A 46 19.04 -8.05 5.14
N GLN A 47 18.99 -6.72 5.17
CA GLN A 47 19.70 -5.93 6.18
C GLN A 47 19.06 -6.07 7.56
N VAL A 48 17.74 -6.23 7.63
CA VAL A 48 17.05 -6.59 8.87
C VAL A 48 17.48 -7.99 9.33
N ALA A 49 17.52 -8.96 8.41
CA ALA A 49 17.92 -10.34 8.72
C ALA A 49 19.39 -10.45 9.18
N THR A 50 20.28 -9.60 8.66
CA THR A 50 21.70 -9.55 9.07
C THR A 50 21.97 -8.56 10.22
N ALA A 51 20.93 -8.08 10.91
CA ALA A 51 21.01 -7.13 12.02
C ALA A 51 21.73 -5.79 11.69
N VAL A 52 21.81 -5.43 10.41
CA VAL A 52 22.36 -4.15 9.93
C VAL A 52 21.33 -3.04 10.08
N LEU A 53 20.04 -3.37 10.01
CA LEU A 53 18.93 -2.44 10.22
C LEU A 53 17.96 -2.98 11.26
N SER A 54 17.40 -2.09 12.09
CA SER A 54 16.21 -2.40 12.88
C SER A 54 15.00 -2.52 11.95
N PRO A 55 14.06 -3.45 12.20
CA PRO A 55 12.78 -3.51 11.47
C PRO A 55 11.88 -2.29 11.70
N GLY A 56 12.24 -1.42 12.65
CA GLY A 56 11.41 -0.32 13.13
C GLY A 56 10.85 -0.64 14.49
#